data_AF-A0A5E4LLL8-F1
#
_entry.id   AF-A0A5E4LLL8-F1
#
_cell.length_a   1.000
_cell.length_b   1.000
_cell.length_c   1.000
_cell.angle_alpha   90.00
_cell.angle_beta   90.00
_cell.angle_gamma   90.00
#
_symmetry.space_group_name_H-M   'P 1'
#
loop_
_entity.id
_entity.type
_entity.pdbx_description
1 polymer ?
#
loop_
_entity_poly.entity_id
_entity_poly.type
_entity_poly.pdbx_seq_one_letter_code
_entity_poly.pdbx_strand_id
1 'polypeptide(L)'
;MPPKKAKDEAKAPEKAEKAAPSKNPEDDSNLMGAISYVVNLFVLPWSLALYVMKKEDKFVRFHALQAAALWIAAVAVSTVISGVVLVISIVTSGIGGFGFLCMPVIGLAFLALDLYPAYMAYQGQKYKLPVIGDFVEKYV
;
A
#
# COMPACT_ATOMS: atom_id res chain seq x y z
N MET A 1 -51.46 -15.39 -37.43
CA MET A 1 -50.17 -16.10 -37.47
C MET A 1 -49.03 -15.09 -37.24
N PRO A 2 -48.14 -15.30 -36.25
CA PRO A 2 -46.95 -14.46 -35.93
C PRO A 2 -45.74 -14.92 -36.81
N PRO A 3 -44.42 -14.59 -36.59
CA PRO A 3 -43.73 -13.85 -35.49
C PRO A 3 -42.48 -12.97 -35.85
N LYS A 4 -41.99 -12.12 -34.91
CA LYS A 4 -40.62 -12.06 -34.31
C LYS A 4 -40.08 -10.66 -33.93
N LYS A 5 -39.87 -10.52 -32.60
CA LYS A 5 -38.96 -9.71 -31.75
C LYS A 5 -37.82 -8.90 -32.43
N ALA A 6 -37.57 -7.66 -31.96
CA ALA A 6 -36.23 -7.12 -31.61
C ALA A 6 -36.29 -5.70 -30.96
N LYS A 7 -35.43 -5.46 -29.93
CA LYS A 7 -34.87 -4.16 -29.45
C LYS A 7 -35.85 -3.25 -28.66
N ASP A 8 -35.59 -2.76 -27.44
CA ASP A 8 -34.48 -1.92 -26.94
C ASP A 8 -34.23 -2.23 -25.43
N GLU A 9 -33.02 -2.55 -24.99
CA GLU A 9 -31.96 -1.63 -24.51
C GLU A 9 -32.30 -0.84 -23.23
N ALA A 10 -31.91 -1.41 -22.08
CA ALA A 10 -31.42 -0.67 -20.92
C ALA A 10 -30.40 -1.54 -20.19
N LYS A 11 -29.19 -1.52 -20.76
CA LYS A 11 -27.98 -2.19 -20.31
C LYS A 11 -27.64 -1.75 -18.88
N ALA A 12 -27.67 -2.71 -17.94
CA ALA A 12 -27.05 -2.58 -16.63
C ALA A 12 -25.57 -2.17 -16.78
N PRO A 13 -24.96 -1.44 -15.82
CA PRO A 13 -23.58 -0.99 -15.95
C PRO A 13 -22.60 -2.17 -15.96
N GLU A 14 -22.28 -2.61 -17.17
CA GLU A 14 -21.12 -3.39 -17.57
C GLU A 14 -19.86 -2.54 -17.34
N LYS A 15 -19.45 -2.39 -16.07
CA LYS A 15 -18.09 -1.93 -15.73
C LYS A 15 -17.64 -2.44 -14.36
N ALA A 16 -17.76 -3.75 -14.17
CA ALA A 16 -17.04 -4.48 -13.13
C ALA A 16 -16.30 -5.70 -13.72
N GLU A 17 -16.01 -5.69 -15.02
CA GLU A 17 -15.35 -6.79 -15.72
C GLU A 17 -14.14 -6.28 -16.51
N LYS A 18 -13.00 -6.15 -15.81
CA LYS A 18 -11.66 -6.55 -16.30
C LYS A 18 -10.60 -6.22 -15.25
N ALA A 19 -10.31 -7.20 -14.41
CA ALA A 19 -8.99 -7.34 -13.82
C ALA A 19 -8.63 -8.84 -13.88
N ALA A 20 -8.42 -9.33 -15.10
CA ALA A 20 -7.77 -10.63 -15.31
C ALA A 20 -6.26 -10.38 -15.46
N PRO A 21 -5.39 -11.14 -14.76
CA PRO A 21 -3.94 -11.00 -14.91
C PRO A 21 -3.53 -11.41 -16.33
N SER A 22 -2.89 -10.51 -17.07
CA SER A 22 -2.28 -10.81 -18.37
C SER A 22 -0.97 -11.57 -18.19
N LYS A 23 -0.70 -12.52 -19.09
CA LYS A 23 0.39 -13.51 -19.03
C LYS A 23 1.77 -12.96 -19.45
N ASN A 24 2.08 -11.69 -19.19
CA ASN A 24 3.38 -11.10 -19.51
C ASN A 24 4.24 -10.96 -18.24
N PRO A 25 5.56 -11.20 -18.29
CA PRO A 25 6.45 -11.08 -17.14
C PRO A 25 6.41 -9.71 -16.46
N GLU A 26 6.23 -8.63 -17.23
CA GLU A 26 6.13 -7.26 -16.71
C GLU A 26 4.87 -7.05 -15.85
N ASP A 27 3.74 -7.65 -16.26
CA ASP A 27 2.49 -7.54 -15.50
C ASP A 27 2.59 -8.30 -14.16
N ASP A 28 3.34 -9.42 -14.12
CA ASP A 28 3.69 -10.12 -12.88
C ASP A 28 4.54 -9.23 -11.96
N SER A 29 5.58 -8.58 -12.50
CA SER A 29 6.42 -7.64 -11.75
C SER A 29 5.62 -6.46 -11.19
N ASN A 30 4.74 -5.87 -12.00
CA ASN A 30 3.87 -4.76 -11.61
C ASN A 30 2.92 -5.16 -10.48
N LEU A 31 2.27 -6.33 -10.62
CA LEU A 31 1.39 -6.89 -9.61
C LEU A 31 2.14 -7.20 -8.31
N MET A 32 3.32 -7.80 -8.39
CA MET A 32 4.13 -8.15 -7.22
C MET A 32 4.65 -6.91 -6.49
N GLY A 33 5.04 -5.87 -7.24
CA GLY A 33 5.40 -4.57 -6.67
C GLY A 33 4.21 -3.87 -6.00
N ALA A 34 2.99 -4.03 -6.51
CA ALA A 34 1.79 -3.46 -5.88
C ALA A 34 1.40 -4.24 -4.60
N ILE A 35 1.38 -5.56 -4.67
CA ILE A 35 1.01 -6.46 -3.56
C ILE A 35 1.99 -6.32 -2.39
N SER A 36 3.25 -5.97 -2.64
CA SER A 36 4.22 -5.74 -1.57
C SER A 36 3.82 -4.63 -0.61
N TYR A 37 2.95 -3.68 -0.99
CA TYR A 37 2.42 -2.67 -0.07
C TYR A 37 1.18 -3.20 0.67
N VAL A 38 0.20 -3.71 -0.09
CA VAL A 38 -1.10 -4.14 0.48
C VAL A 38 -0.95 -5.27 1.49
N VAL A 39 -0.11 -6.27 1.20
CA VAL A 39 0.10 -7.40 2.12
C VAL A 39 0.92 -6.97 3.34
N ASN A 40 1.79 -5.98 3.20
CA ASN A 40 2.61 -5.45 4.30
C ASN A 40 1.78 -4.80 5.41
N LEU A 41 0.56 -4.34 5.10
CA LEU A 41 -0.41 -3.87 6.10
C LEU A 41 -0.81 -4.96 7.11
N PHE A 42 -0.74 -6.24 6.71
CA PHE A 42 -1.17 -7.38 7.52
C PHE A 42 -0.02 -8.33 7.88
N VAL A 43 0.97 -8.47 7.00
CA VAL A 43 2.04 -9.47 7.07
C VAL A 43 3.37 -8.84 6.65
N LEU A 44 4.01 -8.17 7.61
CA LEU A 44 5.34 -7.58 7.51
C LEU A 44 6.41 -8.45 6.79
N PRO A 45 6.56 -9.75 7.10
CA PRO A 45 7.62 -10.57 6.51
C PRO A 45 7.49 -10.72 5.00
N TRP A 46 6.31 -10.44 4.42
CA TRP A 46 6.02 -10.64 3.02
C TRP A 46 6.90 -9.77 2.11
N SER A 47 6.99 -8.47 2.40
CA SER A 47 7.77 -7.52 1.62
C SER A 47 9.25 -7.89 1.62
N LEU A 48 9.77 -8.29 2.78
CA LEU A 48 11.15 -8.74 2.90
C LEU A 48 11.38 -10.07 2.16
N ALA A 49 10.42 -11.00 2.21
CA ALA A 49 10.48 -12.25 1.45
C ALA A 49 10.54 -11.96 -0.06
N LEU A 50 9.67 -11.09 -0.57
CA LEU A 50 9.70 -10.66 -1.97
C LEU A 50 11.04 -10.04 -2.37
N TYR A 51 11.60 -9.18 -1.52
CA TYR A 51 12.91 -8.58 -1.74
C TYR A 51 14.04 -9.62 -1.86
N VAL A 52 14.01 -10.66 -1.03
CA VAL A 52 15.03 -11.74 -1.05
C VAL A 52 14.80 -12.73 -2.20
N MET A 53 13.53 -12.99 -2.57
CA MET A 53 13.16 -13.96 -3.61
C MET A 53 13.37 -13.42 -5.03
N LYS A 54 13.02 -12.16 -5.28
CA LYS A 54 13.04 -11.55 -6.63
C LYS A 54 14.36 -10.83 -6.94
N LYS A 55 15.50 -11.51 -6.74
CA LYS A 55 16.86 -10.92 -6.85
C LYS A 55 17.15 -10.22 -8.19
N GLU A 56 16.68 -10.80 -9.29
CA GLU A 56 16.89 -10.29 -10.65
C GLU A 56 15.94 -9.14 -11.02
N ASP A 57 14.84 -8.97 -10.28
CA ASP A 57 13.82 -7.98 -10.58
C ASP A 57 13.99 -6.73 -9.70
N LYS A 58 14.73 -5.75 -10.22
CA LYS A 58 15.00 -4.49 -9.54
C LYS A 58 13.71 -3.70 -9.25
N PHE A 59 12.66 -3.85 -10.06
CA PHE A 59 11.40 -3.17 -9.85
C PHE A 59 10.68 -3.72 -8.62
N VAL A 60 10.50 -5.04 -8.56
CA VAL A 60 9.89 -5.70 -7.40
C VAL A 60 10.72 -5.48 -6.14
N ARG A 61 12.06 -5.55 -6.23
CA ARG A 61 12.94 -5.27 -5.08
C ARG A 61 12.81 -3.86 -4.55
N PHE A 62 12.72 -2.86 -5.43
CA PHE A 62 12.53 -1.47 -5.01
C PHE A 62 11.22 -1.28 -4.28
N HIS A 63 10.11 -1.76 -4.85
CA HIS A 63 8.79 -1.61 -4.23
C HIS A 63 8.66 -2.42 -2.93
N ALA A 64 9.27 -3.61 -2.87
CA ALA A 64 9.35 -4.43 -1.67
C ALA A 64 10.13 -3.75 -0.53
N LEU A 65 11.30 -3.18 -0.80
CA LEU A 65 12.06 -2.42 0.19
C LEU A 65 11.36 -1.13 0.61
N GLN A 66 10.80 -0.38 -0.35
CA GLN A 66 10.09 0.86 -0.05
C GLN A 66 8.87 0.59 0.85
N ALA A 67 8.10 -0.46 0.58
CA ALA A 67 7.00 -0.90 1.44
C ALA A 67 7.48 -1.28 2.85
N ALA A 68 8.53 -2.11 2.95
CA ALA A 68 9.10 -2.49 4.24
C ALA A 68 9.59 -1.27 5.05
N ALA A 69 10.31 -0.36 4.41
CA ALA A 69 10.83 0.85 5.03
C ALA A 69 9.70 1.81 5.47
N LEU A 70 8.66 1.97 4.65
CA LEU A 70 7.49 2.79 4.99
C LEU A 70 6.76 2.25 6.22
N TRP A 71 6.60 0.93 6.32
CA TRP A 71 5.99 0.31 7.49
C TRP A 71 6.83 0.48 8.76
N ILE A 72 8.15 0.29 8.66
CA ILE A 72 9.06 0.54 9.79
C ILE A 72 8.95 2.00 10.25
N ALA A 73 8.93 2.94 9.31
CA ALA A 73 8.74 4.35 9.61
C ALA A 73 7.37 4.61 10.28
N ALA A 74 6.29 4.00 9.77
CA ALA A 74 4.96 4.12 10.34
C ALA A 74 4.89 3.64 11.79
N VAL A 75 5.48 2.48 12.09
CA VAL A 75 5.54 1.94 13.45
C VAL A 75 6.41 2.79 14.35
N ALA A 76 7.58 3.24 13.88
CA ALA A 76 8.47 4.10 14.66
C ALA A 76 7.78 5.42 15.04
N VAL A 77 7.17 6.11 14.08
CA VAL A 77 6.42 7.35 14.31
C VAL A 77 5.24 7.12 15.25
N SER A 78 4.44 6.07 15.01
CA SER A 78 3.27 5.74 15.84
C SER A 78 3.66 5.41 17.29
N THR A 79 4.77 4.70 17.47
CA THR A 79 5.30 4.33 18.80
C THR A 79 5.76 5.57 19.57
N VAL A 80 6.51 6.47 18.91
CA VAL A 80 6.98 7.72 19.54
C VAL A 80 5.79 8.59 19.95
N ILE A 81 4.83 8.81 19.05
CA ILE A 81 3.64 9.62 19.34
C ILE A 81 2.83 9.00 20.47
N SER A 82 2.58 7.69 20.42
CA SER A 82 1.83 6.99 21.48
C SER A 82 2.53 7.08 22.84
N GLY A 83 3.86 6.96 22.86
CA GLY A 83 4.66 7.12 24.08
C GLY A 83 4.54 8.53 24.67
N VAL A 84 4.63 9.57 23.84
CA VAL A 84 4.45 10.96 24.27
C VAL A 84 3.04 11.19 24.82
N VAL A 85 2.01 10.76 24.10
CA VAL A 85 0.60 10.89 24.53
C VAL A 85 0.37 10.14 25.85
N LEU A 86 0.95 8.95 26.02
CA LEU A 86 0.87 8.18 27.25
C LEU A 86 1.49 8.94 28.43
N VAL A 87 2.68 9.51 28.27
CA VAL A 87 3.34 10.30 29.32
C VAL A 87 2.50 11.51 29.70
N ILE A 88 1.99 12.26 28.71
CA ILE A 88 1.11 13.42 28.96
C ILE A 88 -0.16 12.97 29.68
N SER A 89 -0.75 11.85 29.28
CA SER A 89 -1.93 11.28 29.93
C SER A 89 -1.66 10.97 31.40
N ILE A 90 -0.55 10.31 31.73
CA ILE A 90 -0.18 10.00 33.12
C ILE A 90 -0.02 11.28 33.97
N VAL A 91 0.73 12.27 33.46
CA VAL A 91 0.99 13.53 34.18
C VAL A 91 -0.28 14.35 34.40
N THR A 92 -1.27 14.21 33.51
CA THR A 92 -2.53 14.95 33.56
C THR A 92 -3.70 14.12 34.10
N SER A 93 -3.41 13.00 34.78
CA SER A 93 -4.43 12.10 35.36
C SER A 93 -5.49 11.63 34.33
N GLY A 94 -5.07 11.39 33.10
CA GLY A 94 -5.88 10.83 32.02
C GLY A 94 -6.36 11.84 30.97
N ILE A 95 -6.33 13.15 31.26
CA ILE A 95 -6.84 14.18 30.35
C ILE A 95 -6.04 14.21 29.03
N GLY A 96 -4.72 14.05 29.11
CA GLY A 96 -3.83 13.96 27.95
C GLY A 96 -4.14 12.79 27.00
N GLY A 97 -4.91 11.79 27.46
CA GLY A 97 -5.33 10.66 26.66
C GLY A 97 -6.14 11.04 25.41
N PHE A 98 -6.78 12.22 25.37
CA PHE A 98 -7.44 12.72 24.16
C PHE A 98 -6.47 12.86 22.96
N GLY A 99 -5.16 12.94 23.19
CA GLY A 99 -4.16 12.89 22.11
C GLY A 99 -4.26 11.63 21.25
N PHE A 100 -4.75 10.50 21.78
CA PHE A 100 -4.95 9.28 21.00
C PHE A 100 -6.02 9.42 19.91
N LEU A 101 -6.89 10.43 19.99
CA LEU A 101 -7.86 10.75 18.92
C LEU A 101 -7.18 11.19 17.61
N CYS A 102 -5.89 11.56 17.66
CA CYS A 102 -5.11 11.89 16.46
C CYS A 102 -4.58 10.63 15.74
N MET A 103 -4.55 9.46 16.39
CA MET A 103 -3.98 8.23 15.82
C MET A 103 -4.68 7.77 14.53
N PRO A 104 -6.02 7.80 14.40
CA PRO A 104 -6.68 7.45 13.15
C PRO A 104 -6.25 8.32 11.98
N VAL A 105 -6.03 9.62 12.21
CA VAL A 105 -5.58 10.56 11.15
C VAL A 105 -4.17 10.22 10.69
N ILE A 106 -3.27 9.90 11.62
CA ILE A 106 -1.91 9.45 11.32
C ILE A 106 -1.94 8.12 10.56
N GLY A 107 -2.80 7.18 10.98
CA GLY A 107 -2.98 5.90 10.30
C GLY A 107 -3.48 6.07 8.85
N LEU A 108 -4.43 6.96 8.63
CA LEU A 108 -4.92 7.28 7.28
C LEU A 108 -3.86 7.94 6.41
N ALA A 109 -3.01 8.80 6.98
CA ALA A 109 -1.89 9.40 6.26
C ALA A 109 -0.88 8.35 5.80
N PHE A 110 -0.50 7.40 6.68
CA PHE A 110 0.37 6.29 6.30
C PHE A 110 -0.28 5.35 5.28
N LEU A 111 -1.58 5.07 5.43
CA LEU A 111 -2.32 4.27 4.45
C LEU A 111 -2.31 4.92 3.06
N ALA A 112 -2.50 6.24 2.99
CA ALA A 112 -2.41 6.97 1.72
C ALA A 112 -1.00 6.91 1.11
N LEU A 113 0.04 7.04 1.94
CA LEU A 113 1.45 6.93 1.52
C LEU A 113 1.82 5.50 1.07
N ASP A 114 1.08 4.48 1.50
CA ASP A 114 1.29 3.08 1.14
C ASP A 114 0.50 2.71 -0.13
N LEU A 115 -0.76 3.13 -0.24
CA LEU A 115 -1.61 2.82 -1.38
C LEU A 115 -1.23 3.56 -2.66
N TYR A 116 -0.72 4.80 -2.55
CA TYR A 116 -0.31 5.56 -3.72
C TYR A 116 0.85 4.90 -4.50
N PRO A 117 2.00 4.55 -3.90
CA PRO A 117 3.05 3.81 -4.59
C PRO A 117 2.60 2.40 -5.01
N ALA A 118 1.66 1.76 -4.30
CA ALA A 118 1.07 0.49 -4.72
C ALA A 118 0.30 0.63 -6.05
N TYR A 119 -0.52 1.67 -6.17
CA TYR A 119 -1.23 2.00 -7.40
C TYR A 119 -0.26 2.30 -8.54
N MET A 120 0.78 3.10 -8.28
CA MET A 120 1.79 3.40 -9.28
C MET A 120 2.56 2.14 -9.72
N ALA A 121 2.89 1.25 -8.78
CA ALA A 121 3.53 -0.02 -9.07
C ALA A 121 2.66 -0.91 -9.97
N TYR A 122 1.35 -0.96 -9.69
CA TYR A 122 0.39 -1.70 -10.51
C TYR A 122 0.32 -1.17 -11.94
N GLN A 123 0.50 0.14 -12.13
CA GLN A 123 0.59 0.80 -13.45
C GLN A 123 1.98 0.66 -14.10
N GLY A 124 2.90 -0.08 -13.50
CA GLY A 124 4.28 -0.26 -13.97
C GLY A 124 5.18 0.96 -13.77
N GLN A 125 4.79 1.90 -12.91
CA GLN A 125 5.56 3.10 -12.62
C GLN A 125 6.31 3.01 -11.30
N LYS A 126 7.63 3.17 -11.36
CA LYS A 126 8.50 3.25 -10.17
C LYS A 126 8.31 4.60 -9.48
N TYR A 127 7.33 4.70 -8.59
CA TYR A 127 7.14 5.89 -7.76
C TYR A 127 8.05 5.87 -6.53
N LYS A 128 8.89 6.89 -6.41
CA LYS A 128 9.86 7.06 -5.33
C LYS A 128 9.31 8.03 -4.28
N LEU A 129 9.07 7.53 -3.06
CA LEU A 129 8.72 8.40 -1.94
C LEU A 129 9.93 9.27 -1.55
N PRO A 130 9.75 10.56 -1.22
CA PRO A 130 10.85 11.38 -0.73
C PRO A 130 11.43 10.78 0.55
N VAL A 131 12.75 10.86 0.74
CA VAL A 131 13.49 10.28 1.87
C VAL A 131 13.54 8.74 1.87
N ILE A 132 12.39 8.07 1.92
CA ILE A 132 12.33 6.59 1.98
C ILE A 132 12.81 5.99 0.67
N GLY A 133 12.31 6.52 -0.44
CA GLY A 133 12.67 6.09 -1.78
C GLY A 133 14.15 6.34 -2.09
N ASP A 134 14.71 7.48 -1.66
CA ASP A 134 16.14 7.78 -1.78
C ASP A 134 17.01 6.86 -0.93
N PHE A 135 16.50 6.43 0.23
CA PHE A 135 17.17 5.46 1.08
C PHE A 135 17.20 4.08 0.42
N VAL A 136 16.05 3.56 0.00
CA VAL A 136 15.96 2.19 -0.54
C VAL A 136 16.63 2.04 -1.91
N GLU A 137 16.69 3.10 -2.72
CA GLU A 137 17.37 3.09 -4.02
C GLU A 137 18.86 2.72 -3.90
N LYS A 138 19.49 2.93 -2.74
CA LYS A 138 20.88 2.55 -2.46
C LYS A 138 21.09 1.04 -2.26
N TYR A 139 20.01 0.29 -2.07
CA TYR A 139 20.04 -1.13 -1.70
C TYR A 139 19.40 -2.06 -2.77
N VAL A 140 18.96 -1.50 -3.89
CA VAL A 140 18.33 -2.24 -5.01
C VAL A 140 19.36 -2.57 -6.07
#